data_AF-A0A7C1JQ34-F1
#
_entry.id   AF-A0A7C1JQ34-F1
#
_cell.length_a   1.000
_cell.length_b   1.000
_cell.length_c   1.000
_cell.angle_alpha   90.00
_cell.angle_beta   90.00
_cell.angle_gamma   90.00
#
_symmetry.space_group_name_H-M   'P 1'
#
loop_
_entity.id
_entity.type
_entity.pdbx_description
1 polymer ?
#
loop_
_entity_poly.entity_id
_entity_poly.type
_entity_poly.pdbx_seq_one_letter_code
_entity_poly.pdbx_strand_id
1 'polypeptide(L)' 'MKGSCLTRGGVDEIKSAIEAFQEEDYVQLRKWFSEKDWEKWDRQIEADSGTGKLDFLIKEAFDEKMKGKLKEL' A
#
# COMPACT_ATOMS: atom_id res chain seq x y z
N MET A 1 -3.57 -9.30 -43.51
CA MET A 1 -3.83 -8.28 -42.49
C MET A 1 -3.43 -8.85 -41.13
N LYS A 2 -2.38 -8.30 -40.50
CA LYS A 2 -1.93 -8.72 -39.16
C LYS A 2 -2.81 -8.03 -38.13
N GLY A 3 -3.79 -8.74 -37.59
CA GLY A 3 -4.48 -8.33 -36.36
C GLY A 3 -3.71 -8.90 -35.18
N SER A 4 -2.78 -8.12 -34.62
CA SER A 4 -2.17 -8.45 -33.33
C SER A 4 -3.24 -8.29 -32.26
N CYS A 5 -3.83 -9.41 -31.82
CA CYS A 5 -4.59 -9.47 -30.58
C CYS A 5 -3.56 -9.33 -29.45
N LEU A 6 -3.43 -8.12 -28.90
CA LEU A 6 -2.71 -7.89 -27.65
C LEU A 6 -3.47 -8.64 -26.55
N THR A 7 -3.08 -9.89 -26.30
CA THR A 7 -3.59 -10.71 -25.21
C THR A 7 -3.25 -10.02 -23.90
N ARG A 8 -4.28 -9.65 -23.14
CA ARG A 8 -4.14 -9.19 -21.77
C ARG A 8 -3.56 -10.35 -20.96
N GLY A 9 -2.26 -10.32 -20.69
CA GLY A 9 -1.59 -11.39 -19.96
C GLY A 9 -2.20 -11.58 -18.58
N GLY A 10 -2.45 -12.84 -18.22
CA GLY A 10 -3.02 -13.20 -16.92
C GLY A 10 -2.03 -12.95 -15.78
N VAL A 11 -2.53 -12.96 -14.54
CA VAL A 11 -1.68 -12.82 -13.34
C VAL A 11 -0.55 -13.86 -13.32
N ASP A 12 -0.83 -15.08 -13.80
CA ASP A 12 0.16 -16.16 -13.80
C ASP A 12 1.28 -15.95 -14.83
N GLU A 13 0.98 -15.37 -16.00
CA GLU A 13 2.01 -15.00 -16.97
C GLU A 13 2.93 -13.89 -16.43
N ILE A 14 2.37 -12.94 -15.69
CA ILE A 14 3.14 -11.89 -15.03
C ILE A 14 4.04 -12.49 -13.94
N LYS A 15 3.54 -13.45 -13.14
CA LYS A 15 4.37 -14.15 -12.14
C LYS A 15 5.55 -14.86 -12.80
N SER A 16 5.31 -15.61 -13.87
CA SER A 16 6.38 -16.29 -14.60
C SER A 16 7.39 -15.31 -15.19
N ALA A 17 6.95 -14.13 -15.66
CA ALA A 17 7.88 -13.09 -16.11
C ALA A 17 8.73 -12.54 -14.95
N ILE A 18 8.14 -12.31 -13.78
CA ILE A 18 8.84 -11.83 -12.59
C ILE A 18 9.87 -12.87 -12.11
N GLU A 19 9.55 -14.16 -12.16
CA GLU A 19 10.48 -15.24 -11.80
C GLU A 19 11.75 -15.27 -12.67
N ALA A 20 11.67 -14.72 -13.89
CA ALA A 20 12.80 -14.63 -14.82
C ALA A 20 13.64 -13.35 -14.66
N PHE A 21 13.30 -12.45 -13.73
CA PHE A 21 14.01 -11.18 -13.55
C PHE A 21 15.43 -11.37 -13.01
N GLN A 22 16.31 -10.45 -13.40
CA GLN A 22 17.55 -10.22 -12.65
C GLN A 22 17.21 -9.53 -11.32
N GLU A 23 18.08 -9.65 -10.32
CA GLU A 23 17.82 -9.09 -8.99
C GLU A 23 17.57 -7.59 -9.04
N GLU A 24 18.27 -6.84 -9.90
CA GLU A 24 18.11 -5.40 -10.04
C GLU A 24 16.71 -5.02 -10.55
N ASP A 25 16.17 -5.78 -11.49
CA ASP A 25 14.82 -5.56 -12.03
C ASP A 25 13.76 -5.93 -10.99
N TYR A 26 13.99 -7.01 -10.24
CA TYR A 26 13.10 -7.43 -9.16
C TYR A 26 13.05 -6.39 -8.02
N VAL A 27 14.19 -5.83 -7.63
CA VAL A 27 14.26 -4.76 -6.62
C VAL A 27 13.53 -3.51 -7.09
N GLN A 28 13.72 -3.10 -8.36
CA GLN A 28 13.01 -1.96 -8.94
C GLN A 28 11.49 -2.18 -8.96
N LEU A 29 11.04 -3.35 -9.40
CA LEU A 29 9.63 -3.72 -9.41
C LEU A 29 9.03 -3.67 -8.00
N ARG A 30 9.71 -4.28 -7.01
CA ARG A 30 9.26 -4.29 -5.61
C ARG A 30 9.10 -2.87 -5.09
N LYS A 31 10.08 -2.00 -5.34
CA LYS A 31 10.04 -0.60 -4.92
C LYS A 31 8.83 0.13 -5.50
N TRP A 32 8.65 0.04 -6.82
CA TRP A 32 7.51 0.67 -7.50
C TRP A 32 6.17 0.14 -6.98
N PHE A 33 6.06 -1.16 -6.72
CA PHE A 33 4.84 -1.76 -6.19
C PHE A 33 4.53 -1.25 -4.77
N SER A 34 5.55 -1.15 -3.90
CA SER A 34 5.41 -0.57 -2.57
C SER A 34 4.97 0.89 -2.63
N GLU A 35 5.54 1.71 -3.52
CA GLU A 35 5.10 3.10 -3.72
C GLU A 35 3.62 3.18 -4.11
N LYS A 36 3.14 2.28 -4.97
CA LYS A 36 1.73 2.22 -5.35
C LYS A 36 0.80 1.80 -4.23
N ASP A 37 1.26 0.94 -3.34
CA ASP A 37 0.48 0.60 -2.16
C ASP A 37 0.47 1.75 -1.15
N TRP A 38 1.61 2.44 -0.93
CA TRP A 38 1.64 3.66 -0.13
C TRP A 38 0.66 4.73 -0.64
N GLU A 39 0.63 5.01 -1.94
CA GLU A 39 -0.34 5.94 -2.56
C GLU A 39 -1.81 5.54 -2.32
N LYS A 40 -2.12 4.25 -2.19
CA LYS A 40 -3.49 3.79 -1.86
C LYS A 40 -3.77 3.94 -0.38
N TRP A 41 -2.79 3.61 0.47
CA TRP A 41 -2.89 3.74 1.91
C TRP A 41 -3.10 5.19 2.32
N ASP A 42 -2.36 6.14 1.73
CA ASP A 42 -2.56 7.57 1.98
C ASP A 42 -4.02 7.99 1.69
N ARG A 43 -4.53 7.62 0.52
CA ARG A 43 -5.93 7.92 0.13
C ARG A 43 -6.95 7.27 1.06
N GLN A 44 -6.70 6.04 1.51
CA GLN A 44 -7.60 5.35 2.43
C GLN A 44 -7.59 5.99 3.82
N ILE A 45 -6.41 6.38 4.32
CA ILE A 45 -6.26 7.06 5.61
C ILE A 45 -6.95 8.43 5.57
N GLU A 46 -6.77 9.19 4.50
CA GLU A 46 -7.46 10.48 4.31
C GLU A 46 -8.98 10.31 4.33
N ALA A 47 -9.50 9.32 3.59
CA ALA A 47 -10.93 9.04 3.55
C ALA A 47 -11.47 8.54 4.91
N ASP A 48 -10.77 7.64 5.58
CA ASP A 48 -11.16 7.11 6.89
C ASP A 48 -11.09 8.19 7.98
N SER A 49 -10.11 9.09 7.90
CA SER A 49 -10.02 10.27 8.76
C SER A 49 -11.19 11.23 8.49
N GLY A 50 -11.49 11.54 7.22
CA GLY A 50 -12.58 12.44 6.85
C GLY A 50 -13.98 11.92 7.22
N THR A 51 -14.14 10.61 7.36
CA THR A 51 -15.41 9.97 7.79
C THR A 51 -15.51 9.78 9.31
N GLY A 52 -14.48 10.15 10.08
CA GLY A 52 -14.42 9.96 11.54
C GLY A 52 -14.17 8.50 11.96
N LYS A 53 -13.87 7.60 11.02
CA LYS A 53 -13.62 6.17 11.30
C LYS A 53 -12.40 5.97 12.20
N LEU A 54 -11.47 6.92 12.20
CA LEU A 54 -10.26 6.90 13.02
C LEU A 54 -10.39 7.67 14.35
N ASP A 55 -11.56 8.24 14.67
CA ASP A 55 -11.75 9.06 15.88
C ASP A 55 -11.52 8.28 17.18
N PHE A 56 -11.70 6.95 17.15
CA PHE A 56 -11.41 6.10 18.31
C PHE A 56 -9.94 6.15 18.73
N LEU A 57 -9.00 6.36 17.80
CA LEU A 57 -7.57 6.50 18.09
C LEU A 57 -7.29 7.82 18.82
N ILE A 58 -8.00 8.89 18.45
CA ILE A 58 -7.91 10.19 19.14
C ILE A 58 -8.41 10.04 20.57
N LYS A 59 -9.57 9.39 20.74
CA LYS A 59 -10.14 9.11 22.06
C LYS A 59 -9.18 8.28 22.92
N GLU A 60 -8.61 7.22 22.37
CA GLU A 60 -7.64 6.38 23.06
C GLU A 60 -6.40 7.18 23.49
N ALA A 61 -5.87 8.03 22.61
CA ALA A 61 -4.72 8.87 22.93
C ALA A 61 -5.02 9.82 24.11
N PHE A 62 -6.21 10.42 24.16
CA PHE A 62 -6.63 11.24 25.30
C PHE A 62 -6.81 10.42 26.58
N ASP A 63 -7.44 9.26 26.49
CA ASP A 63 -7.65 8.37 27.64
C ASP A 63 -6.31 7.92 28.26
N GLU A 64 -5.31 7.57 27.42
CA GLU A 64 -3.99 7.16 27.90
C GLU A 64 -3.15 8.35 28.43
N LYS A 65 -3.32 9.55 27.85
CA LYS A 65 -2.75 10.79 28.40
C LYS A 65 -3.27 11.05 29.80
N MET A 66 -4.58 10.95 30.01
CA MET A 66 -5.20 11.14 31.32
C MET A 66 -4.72 10.12 32.35
N LYS A 67 -4.43 8.89 31.92
CA LYS A 67 -3.89 7.83 32.79
C LYS A 67 -2.39 8.01 33.10
N GLY A 68 -1.72 9.00 32.50
CA GLY A 68 -0.28 9.22 32.68
C GLY A 68 0.57 8.09 32.11
N LYS A 69 0.08 7.39 31.08
CA LYS A 69 0.76 6.23 30.47
C LYS A 69 1.56 6.58 29.21
N LEU A 70 1.44 7.82 28.73
CA LEU A 70 2.24 8.27 27.59
C LEU A 70 3.71 8.40 28.00
N LYS A 71 4.59 8.04 27.08
CA LYS A 71 6.02 8.27 27.22
C LYS A 71 6.33 9.76 27.02
N GLU A 72 7.25 10.29 27.82
CA GLU A 72 7.85 11.61 27.57
C GLU A 72 8.53 11.61 26.19
N LEU A 73 8.40 12.73 25.48
CA LEU A 73 8.96 12.94 24.14
C LEU A 73 10.48 13.15 24.19
#